data_AF-A0A839P057-F1
#
_entry.id   AF-A0A839P057-F1
#
_cell.length_a   1.000
_cell.length_b   1.000
_cell.length_c   1.000
_cell.angle_alpha   90.00
_cell.angle_beta   90.00
_cell.angle_gamma   90.00
#
_symmetry.space_group_name_H-M   'P 1'
#
loop_
_entity.id
_entity.type
_entity.pdbx_description
1 polymer ?
#
loop_
_entity_poly.entity_id
_entity_poly.type
_entity_poly.pdbx_seq_one_letter_code
_entity_poly.pdbx_strand_id
1 'polypeptide(L)'
;MSSTPNYEIPTEMRDFAEKSVEQARKAFDSFIGAARRTADTVQGSTDLARSNATNISARGFEYAEQNVNAAFDLAQKLVRARDVQEAMQHQAEFVRAQFAAIQAQAKEFGGLAQSAFQQSAENAKSVMQQGAAEARQAYEQGVETARENANDAQKANS
;
A
#
# COMPACT_ATOMS: atom_id res chain seq x y z
N MET A 1 41.70 28.79 -28.68
CA MET A 1 40.94 28.29 -27.52
C MET A 1 39.48 28.32 -27.92
N SER A 2 38.90 27.15 -28.19
CA SER A 2 37.51 27.05 -28.67
C SER A 2 36.59 27.20 -27.47
N SER A 3 36.03 28.39 -27.27
CA SER A 3 34.98 28.61 -26.28
C SER A 3 33.77 27.77 -26.68
N THR A 4 33.53 26.66 -25.98
CA THR A 4 32.23 25.99 -26.02
C THR A 4 31.17 27.04 -25.66
N PRO A 5 30.21 27.34 -26.54
CA PRO A 5 29.13 28.24 -26.17
C PRO A 5 28.39 27.59 -25.00
N ASN A 6 28.35 28.27 -23.85
CA ASN A 6 27.47 27.89 -22.76
C ASN A 6 26.06 27.85 -23.34
N TYR A 7 25.49 26.65 -23.44
CA TYR A 7 24.13 26.47 -23.92
C TYR A 7 23.18 26.92 -22.81
N GLU A 8 22.88 28.21 -22.78
CA GLU A 8 21.88 28.80 -21.90
C GLU A 8 20.52 28.74 -22.60
N ILE A 9 19.53 28.13 -21.93
CA ILE A 9 18.16 28.11 -22.45
C ILE A 9 17.61 29.54 -22.43
N PRO A 10 17.10 30.07 -23.57
CA PRO A 10 16.51 31.41 -23.63
C PRO A 10 15.41 31.61 -22.58
N THR A 11 15.42 32.78 -21.93
CA THR A 11 14.53 33.13 -20.82
C THR A 11 13.05 32.99 -21.18
N GLU A 12 12.65 33.35 -22.39
CA GLU A 12 11.26 33.28 -22.85
C GLU A 12 10.77 31.83 -22.95
N MET A 13 11.64 30.91 -23.37
CA MET A 13 11.31 29.48 -23.42
C MET A 13 11.20 28.89 -22.02
N ARG A 14 12.07 29.33 -21.11
CA ARG A 14 12.03 28.97 -19.69
C ARG A 14 10.73 29.43 -19.04
N ASP A 15 10.37 30.69 -19.18
CA ASP A 15 9.15 31.28 -18.62
C ASP A 15 7.88 30.61 -19.17
N PHE A 16 7.87 30.30 -20.46
CA PHE A 16 6.77 29.57 -21.08
C PHE A 16 6.65 28.16 -20.48
N ALA A 17 7.77 27.42 -20.41
CA ALA A 17 7.78 26.08 -19.85
C ALA A 17 7.40 26.08 -18.35
N GLU A 18 7.80 27.08 -17.57
CA GLU A 18 7.41 27.20 -16.15
C GLU A 18 5.90 27.33 -16.03
N LYS A 19 5.31 28.25 -16.81
CA LYS A 19 3.86 28.44 -16.85
C LYS A 19 3.13 27.18 -17.30
N SER A 20 3.67 26.43 -18.26
CA SER A 20 3.08 25.18 -18.73
C SER A 20 3.11 24.10 -17.66
N VAL A 21 4.24 23.92 -16.97
CA VAL A 21 4.37 22.95 -15.86
C VAL A 21 3.43 23.31 -14.71
N GLU A 22 3.34 24.59 -14.36
CA GLU A 22 2.45 25.05 -13.29
C GLU A 22 0.96 24.84 -13.65
N GLN A 23 0.57 25.14 -14.90
CA GLN A 23 -0.80 24.89 -15.38
C GLN A 23 -1.15 23.41 -15.38
N ALA A 24 -0.23 22.56 -15.84
CA ALA A 24 -0.43 21.11 -15.84
C ALA A 24 -0.56 20.56 -14.41
N ARG A 25 0.26 21.04 -13.46
CA ARG A 25 0.15 20.68 -12.04
C ARG A 25 -1.21 21.07 -11.48
N LYS A 26 -1.68 22.30 -11.70
CA LYS A 26 -3.01 22.77 -11.25
C LYS A 26 -4.15 21.92 -11.81
N ALA A 27 -4.08 21.55 -13.09
CA ALA A 27 -5.08 20.69 -13.72
C ALA A 27 -5.10 19.29 -13.08
N PHE A 28 -3.93 18.72 -12.84
CA PHE A 28 -3.79 17.42 -12.16
C PHE A 28 -4.31 17.45 -10.73
N ASP A 29 -3.94 18.47 -9.94
CA ASP A 29 -4.40 18.63 -8.55
C ASP A 29 -5.93 18.74 -8.47
N SER A 30 -6.54 19.49 -9.40
CA SER A 30 -8.00 19.61 -9.52
C SER A 30 -8.65 18.26 -9.85
N PHE A 31 -8.08 17.51 -10.79
CA PHE A 31 -8.57 16.18 -11.18
C PHE A 31 -8.51 15.18 -10.03
N ILE A 32 -7.36 15.07 -9.34
CA ILE A 32 -7.21 14.18 -8.18
C ILE A 32 -8.14 14.60 -7.04
N GLY A 33 -8.30 15.90 -6.79
CA GLY A 33 -9.26 16.41 -5.81
C GLY A 33 -10.70 15.98 -6.12
N ALA A 34 -11.10 15.98 -7.39
CA ALA A 34 -12.42 15.48 -7.82
C ALA A 34 -12.54 13.95 -7.71
N ALA A 35 -11.47 13.22 -8.07
CA ALA A 35 -11.43 11.77 -7.97
C ALA A 35 -11.55 11.29 -6.51
N ARG A 36 -10.83 11.92 -5.57
CA ARG A 36 -10.90 11.63 -4.12
C ARG A 36 -12.31 11.83 -3.57
N ARG A 37 -12.96 12.96 -3.86
CA ARG A 37 -14.36 13.20 -3.41
C ARG A 37 -15.32 12.14 -3.93
N THR A 38 -15.16 11.70 -5.18
CA THR A 38 -15.97 10.61 -5.75
C THR A 38 -15.71 9.30 -5.01
N ALA A 39 -14.45 8.95 -4.76
CA ALA A 39 -14.08 7.75 -4.02
C ALA A 39 -14.63 7.76 -2.58
N ASP A 40 -14.54 8.89 -1.87
CA ASP A 40 -15.08 9.06 -0.52
C ASP A 40 -16.61 8.90 -0.48
N THR A 41 -17.31 9.42 -1.50
CA THR A 41 -18.77 9.27 -1.63
C THR A 41 -19.18 7.81 -1.85
N VAL A 42 -18.37 7.03 -2.57
CA VAL A 42 -18.59 5.60 -2.80
C VAL A 42 -18.25 4.77 -1.55
N GLN A 43 -17.18 5.12 -0.81
CA GLN A 43 -16.77 4.45 0.42
C GLN A 43 -17.68 4.75 1.62
N GLY A 44 -18.37 5.89 1.64
CA GLY A 44 -19.38 6.24 2.65
C GLY A 44 -20.61 5.32 2.67
N SER A 45 -20.76 4.44 1.68
CA SER A 45 -21.76 3.34 1.70
C SER A 45 -21.21 2.18 2.54
N THR A 46 -21.80 1.99 3.72
CA THR A 46 -21.36 1.17 4.89
C THR A 46 -20.73 -0.21 4.62
N ASP A 47 -20.95 -0.83 3.46
CA ASP A 47 -20.48 -2.20 3.16
C ASP A 47 -19.05 -2.28 2.60
N LEU A 48 -18.51 -1.22 1.98
CA LEU A 48 -17.19 -1.25 1.31
C LEU A 48 -16.01 -0.83 2.22
N ALA A 49 -16.27 -0.12 3.31
CA ALA A 49 -15.23 0.41 4.20
C ALA A 49 -14.48 -0.68 5.02
N ARG A 50 -15.04 -1.90 5.15
CA ARG A 50 -14.43 -2.98 5.94
C ARG A 50 -13.49 -3.90 5.17
N SER A 51 -13.35 -3.75 3.86
CA SER A 51 -12.58 -4.70 3.06
C SER A 51 -11.10 -4.30 2.91
N ASN A 52 -10.20 -5.28 3.04
CA ASN A 52 -8.77 -5.13 2.73
C ASN A 52 -8.51 -4.68 1.28
N ALA A 53 -9.44 -4.93 0.34
CA ALA A 53 -9.33 -4.51 -1.06
C ALA A 53 -9.43 -2.99 -1.23
N THR A 54 -10.22 -2.31 -0.39
CA THR A 54 -10.32 -0.84 -0.37
C THR A 54 -9.00 -0.20 0.05
N ASN A 55 -8.28 -0.84 0.98
CA ASN A 55 -6.99 -0.37 1.46
C ASN A 55 -5.88 -0.49 0.39
N ILE A 56 -5.90 -1.56 -0.42
CA ILE A 56 -4.95 -1.76 -1.52
C ILE A 56 -5.17 -0.73 -2.64
N SER A 57 -6.42 -0.50 -3.04
CA SER A 57 -6.76 0.51 -4.05
C SER A 57 -6.38 1.91 -3.61
N ALA A 58 -6.63 2.27 -2.34
CA ALA A 58 -6.24 3.56 -1.77
C ALA A 58 -4.72 3.78 -1.81
N ARG A 59 -3.93 2.77 -1.40
CA ARG A 59 -2.46 2.82 -1.48
C ARG A 59 -1.95 2.96 -2.91
N GLY A 60 -2.57 2.27 -3.86
CA GLY A 60 -2.23 2.40 -5.29
C GLY A 60 -2.43 3.82 -5.81
N PHE A 61 -3.54 4.46 -5.42
CA PHE A 61 -3.80 5.88 -5.74
C PHE A 61 -2.77 6.81 -5.08
N GLU A 62 -2.42 6.58 -3.81
CA GLU A 62 -1.40 7.34 -3.10
C GLU A 62 -0.03 7.26 -3.79
N TYR A 63 0.39 6.08 -4.22
CA TYR A 63 1.66 5.90 -4.93
C TYR A 63 1.65 6.56 -6.31
N ALA A 64 0.53 6.50 -7.04
CA ALA A 64 0.40 7.18 -8.32
C ALA A 64 0.53 8.70 -8.15
N GLU A 65 -0.13 9.26 -7.14
CA GLU A 65 -0.06 10.68 -6.81
C GLU A 65 1.34 11.12 -6.38
N GLN A 66 2.02 10.35 -5.53
CA GLN A 66 3.40 10.60 -5.15
C GLN A 66 4.34 10.61 -6.36
N ASN A 67 4.21 9.63 -7.27
CA ASN A 67 5.04 9.56 -8.48
C ASN A 67 4.80 10.74 -9.43
N VAL A 68 3.54 11.13 -9.63
CA VAL A 68 3.20 12.28 -10.48
C VAL A 68 3.71 13.58 -9.87
N ASN A 69 3.57 13.76 -8.55
CA ASN A 69 4.13 14.92 -7.85
C ASN A 69 5.65 15.01 -7.98
N ALA A 70 6.35 13.89 -7.81
CA ALA A 70 7.80 13.84 -7.98
C ALA A 70 8.23 14.17 -9.41
N ALA A 71 7.46 13.75 -10.41
CA ALA A 71 7.69 14.09 -11.82
C ALA A 71 7.50 15.59 -12.09
N PHE A 72 6.47 16.22 -11.52
CA PHE A 72 6.26 17.66 -11.62
C PHE A 72 7.37 18.46 -10.94
N ASP A 73 7.86 18.00 -9.79
CA ASP A 73 8.98 18.66 -9.09
C ASP A 73 10.27 18.59 -9.91
N LEU A 74 10.56 17.45 -10.51
CA LEU A 74 11.68 17.32 -11.44
C LEU A 74 11.48 18.22 -12.66
N ALA A 75 10.30 18.23 -13.29
CA ALA A 75 10.01 19.07 -14.44
C ALA A 75 10.21 20.56 -14.11
N GLN A 76 9.76 21.01 -12.94
CA GLN A 76 9.95 22.39 -12.49
C GLN A 76 11.42 22.72 -12.24
N LYS A 77 12.17 21.81 -11.63
CA LYS A 77 13.63 21.95 -11.45
C LYS A 77 14.38 22.00 -12.80
N LEU A 78 14.03 21.12 -13.74
CA LEU A 78 14.64 21.08 -15.07
C LEU A 78 14.36 22.34 -15.88
N VAL A 79 13.13 22.84 -15.83
CA VAL A 79 12.79 24.10 -16.50
C VAL A 79 13.53 25.28 -15.89
N ARG A 80 13.82 25.25 -14.58
CA ARG A 80 14.60 26.28 -13.87
C ARG A 80 16.11 26.17 -14.03
N ALA A 81 16.61 25.05 -14.53
CA ALA A 81 18.04 24.80 -14.68
C ALA A 81 18.68 25.75 -15.70
N ARG A 82 19.73 26.45 -15.28
CA ARG A 82 20.44 27.46 -16.09
C ARG A 82 21.24 26.80 -17.21
N ASP A 83 21.75 25.61 -16.93
CA ASP A 83 22.56 24.82 -17.86
C ASP A 83 22.32 23.30 -17.69
N VAL A 84 22.93 22.52 -18.58
CA VAL A 84 22.82 21.06 -18.59
C VAL A 84 23.42 20.42 -17.34
N GLN A 85 24.41 21.05 -16.72
CA GLN A 85 25.06 20.53 -15.52
C GLN A 85 24.11 20.60 -14.32
N GLU A 86 23.42 21.73 -14.13
CA GLU A 86 22.37 21.90 -13.13
C GLU A 86 21.19 20.94 -13.38
N ALA A 87 20.79 20.76 -14.65
CA ALA A 87 19.76 19.78 -15.02
C ALA A 87 20.15 18.33 -14.64
N MET A 88 21.41 17.95 -14.88
CA MET A 88 21.94 16.63 -14.51
C MET A 88 21.98 16.43 -12.98
N GLN A 89 22.29 17.49 -12.22
CA GLN A 89 22.22 17.45 -10.76
C GLN A 89 20.78 17.19 -10.28
N HIS A 90 19.79 17.89 -10.86
CA HIS A 90 18.39 17.65 -10.53
C HIS A 90 17.92 16.24 -10.90
N GLN A 91 18.35 15.71 -12.04
CA GLN A 91 18.08 14.32 -12.42
C GLN A 91 18.67 13.33 -11.42
N ALA A 92 19.91 13.56 -10.96
CA ALA A 92 20.56 12.71 -9.97
C ALA A 92 19.87 12.76 -8.59
N GLU A 93 19.41 13.94 -8.17
CA GLU A 93 18.59 14.09 -6.96
C GLU A 93 17.27 13.32 -7.06
N PHE A 94 16.58 13.44 -8.19
CA PHE A 94 15.32 12.74 -8.43
C PHE A 94 15.51 11.22 -8.37
N VAL A 95 16.56 10.69 -9.01
CA VAL A 95 16.85 9.24 -8.97
C VAL A 95 17.14 8.78 -7.54
N ARG A 96 17.92 9.54 -6.75
CA ARG A 96 18.13 9.21 -5.33
C ARG A 96 16.82 9.21 -4.54
N ALA A 97 15.99 10.23 -4.72
CA ALA A 97 14.70 10.33 -4.05
C ALA A 97 13.78 9.16 -4.42
N GLN A 98 13.70 8.79 -5.70
CA GLN A 98 12.91 7.63 -6.12
C GLN A 98 13.46 6.32 -5.57
N PHE A 99 14.78 6.15 -5.49
CA PHE A 99 15.36 4.94 -4.90
C PHE A 99 15.04 4.83 -3.40
N ALA A 100 15.07 5.95 -2.67
CA ALA A 100 14.66 6.00 -1.27
C ALA A 100 13.16 5.69 -1.10
N ALA A 101 12.30 6.23 -1.98
CA ALA A 101 10.87 5.96 -1.98
C ALA A 101 10.57 4.47 -2.27
N ILE A 102 11.25 3.86 -3.24
CA ILE A 102 11.14 2.43 -3.54
C ILE A 102 11.58 1.58 -2.33
N GLN A 103 12.69 1.93 -1.67
CA GLN A 103 13.10 1.22 -0.45
C GLN A 103 12.06 1.33 0.67
N ALA A 104 11.45 2.50 0.85
CA ALA A 104 10.39 2.70 1.84
C ALA A 104 9.16 1.85 1.51
N GLN A 105 8.69 1.89 0.26
CA GLN A 105 7.57 1.06 -0.20
C GLN A 105 7.87 -0.44 -0.06
N ALA A 106 9.07 -0.90 -0.41
CA ALA A 106 9.47 -2.30 -0.27
C ALA A 106 9.45 -2.78 1.20
N LYS A 107 9.89 -1.92 2.14
CA LYS A 107 9.79 -2.21 3.58
C LYS A 107 8.34 -2.30 4.03
N GLU A 108 7.48 -1.43 3.53
CA GLU A 108 6.06 -1.44 3.86
C GLU A 108 5.36 -2.71 3.35
N PHE A 109 5.64 -3.12 2.11
CA PHE A 109 5.15 -4.39 1.56
C PHE A 109 5.68 -5.60 2.36
N GLY A 110 6.95 -5.58 2.77
CA GLY A 110 7.51 -6.62 3.65
C GLY A 110 6.79 -6.70 5.00
N GLY A 111 6.48 -5.55 5.60
CA GLY A 111 5.70 -5.48 6.85
C GLY A 111 4.27 -6.00 6.70
N LEU A 112 3.60 -5.68 5.59
CA LEU A 112 2.27 -6.20 5.27
C LEU A 112 2.27 -7.72 5.07
N ALA A 113 3.24 -8.25 4.32
CA ALA A 113 3.38 -9.69 4.08
C ALA A 113 3.66 -10.45 5.38
N GLN A 114 4.54 -9.92 6.22
CA GLN A 114 4.84 -10.49 7.54
C GLN A 114 3.60 -10.49 8.45
N SER A 115 2.85 -9.39 8.47
CA SER A 115 1.62 -9.26 9.27
C SER A 115 0.56 -10.26 8.80
N ALA A 116 0.37 -10.40 7.48
CA ALA A 116 -0.54 -11.38 6.91
C ALA A 116 -0.14 -12.82 7.29
N PHE A 117 1.16 -13.14 7.20
CA PHE A 117 1.68 -14.45 7.60
C PHE A 117 1.46 -14.74 9.10
N GLN A 118 1.74 -13.77 9.97
CA GLN A 118 1.51 -13.90 11.41
C GLN A 118 0.02 -14.13 11.71
N GLN A 119 -0.87 -13.41 11.03
CA GLN A 119 -2.31 -13.55 11.21
C GLN A 119 -2.81 -14.92 10.73
N SER A 120 -2.28 -15.44 9.62
CA SER A 120 -2.55 -16.81 9.17
C SER A 120 -2.03 -17.87 10.15
N ALA A 121 -0.84 -17.67 10.72
CA ALA A 121 -0.27 -18.59 11.69
C ALA A 121 -1.08 -18.63 13.00
N GLU A 122 -1.52 -17.48 13.50
CA GLU A 122 -2.40 -17.38 14.67
C GLU A 122 -3.77 -18.02 14.41
N ASN A 123 -4.35 -17.79 13.22
CA ASN A 123 -5.61 -18.44 12.83
C ASN A 123 -5.48 -19.97 12.77
N ALA A 124 -4.39 -20.48 12.16
CA ALA A 124 -4.14 -21.92 12.09
C ALA A 124 -3.96 -22.53 13.49
N LYS A 125 -3.25 -21.84 14.38
CA LYS A 125 -3.06 -22.24 15.78
C LYS A 125 -4.39 -22.27 16.53
N SER A 126 -5.25 -21.26 16.34
CA SER A 126 -6.59 -21.21 16.94
C SER A 126 -7.46 -22.38 16.48
N VAL A 127 -7.49 -22.67 15.17
CA VAL A 127 -8.21 -23.83 14.62
C VAL A 127 -7.69 -25.15 15.19
N MET A 128 -6.37 -25.30 15.30
CA MET A 128 -5.76 -26.50 15.89
C MET A 128 -6.13 -26.68 17.36
N GLN A 129 -6.16 -25.58 18.14
CA GLN A 129 -6.56 -25.59 19.54
C GLN A 129 -8.04 -25.94 19.70
N GLN A 130 -8.91 -25.40 18.85
CA GLN A 130 -10.33 -25.71 18.84
C GLN A 130 -10.58 -27.19 18.50
N GLY A 131 -9.95 -27.72 17.44
CA GLY A 131 -10.08 -29.13 17.08
C GLY A 131 -9.53 -30.08 18.16
N ALA A 132 -8.45 -29.70 18.85
CA ALA A 132 -7.94 -30.47 19.98
C ALA A 132 -8.90 -30.44 21.20
N ALA A 133 -9.56 -29.31 21.44
CA ALA A 133 -10.56 -29.18 22.50
C ALA A 133 -11.82 -30.01 22.17
N GLU A 134 -12.32 -29.94 20.95
CA GLU A 134 -13.45 -30.75 20.49
C GLU A 134 -13.14 -32.26 20.55
N ALA A 135 -11.94 -32.67 20.14
CA ALA A 135 -11.52 -34.06 20.23
C ALA A 135 -11.45 -34.57 21.69
N ARG A 136 -11.00 -33.72 22.63
CA ARG A 136 -11.03 -34.05 24.06
C ARG A 136 -12.45 -34.19 24.58
N GLN A 137 -13.33 -33.24 24.25
CA GLN A 137 -14.72 -33.28 24.68
C GLN A 137 -15.45 -34.51 24.13
N ALA A 138 -15.24 -34.86 22.86
CA ALA A 138 -15.81 -36.06 22.26
C ALA A 138 -15.29 -37.35 22.93
N TYR A 139 -14.02 -37.38 23.32
CA TYR A 139 -13.45 -38.50 24.06
C TYR A 139 -14.05 -38.63 25.46
N GLU A 140 -14.15 -37.53 26.21
CA GLU A 140 -14.76 -37.51 27.55
C GLU A 140 -16.22 -37.95 27.50
N GLN A 141 -17.01 -37.43 26.56
CA GLN A 141 -18.40 -37.85 26.35
C GLN A 141 -18.51 -39.34 26.00
N GLY A 142 -17.62 -39.86 25.14
CA GLY A 142 -17.58 -41.27 24.78
C GLY A 142 -17.27 -42.18 25.98
N VAL A 143 -16.32 -41.76 26.83
CA VAL A 143 -15.97 -42.48 28.07
C VAL A 143 -17.11 -42.44 29.08
N GLU A 144 -17.78 -41.30 29.27
CA GLU A 144 -18.95 -41.19 30.15
C GLU A 144 -20.10 -42.07 29.66
N THR A 145 -20.45 -41.99 28.37
CA THR A 145 -21.53 -42.81 27.78
C THR A 145 -21.22 -44.30 27.91
N ALA A 146 -19.97 -44.72 27.68
CA ALA A 146 -19.57 -46.12 27.86
C ALA A 146 -19.68 -46.57 29.32
N ARG A 147 -19.34 -45.68 30.26
CA ARG A 147 -19.44 -45.94 31.70
C ARG A 147 -20.90 -46.05 32.16
N GLU A 148 -21.77 -45.18 31.66
CA GLU A 148 -23.22 -45.25 31.91
C GLU A 148 -23.81 -46.56 31.39
N ASN A 149 -23.54 -46.90 30.12
CA ASN A 149 -24.01 -48.15 29.52
C ASN A 149 -23.53 -49.40 30.28
N ALA A 150 -22.28 -49.41 30.77
CA ALA A 150 -21.75 -50.51 31.56
C ALA A 150 -22.45 -50.65 32.92
N ASN A 151 -22.76 -49.53 33.58
CA ASN A 151 -23.49 -49.53 34.85
C ASN A 151 -24.94 -49.99 34.67
N ASP A 152 -25.60 -49.59 33.57
CA ASP A 152 -26.97 -50.00 33.26
C ASP A 152 -27.04 -51.49 32.92
N ALA A 153 -26.06 -52.02 32.18
CA ALA A 153 -25.96 -53.46 31.90
C ALA A 153 -25.74 -54.29 33.18
N GLN A 154 -24.99 -53.79 34.15
CA GLN A 154 -24.81 -54.46 35.44
C GLN A 154 -26.10 -54.48 36.27
N LYS A 155 -26.89 -53.40 36.25
CA LYS A 155 -28.19 -53.34 36.96
C LYS A 155 -29.26 -54.21 36.32
N ALA A 156 -29.23 -54.41 35.00
CA ALA A 156 -30.19 -55.25 34.30
C ALA A 156 -29.98 -56.76 34.55
N ASN A 157 -28.81 -57.14 35.07
CA ASN A 157 -28.41 -58.53 35.30
C ASN A 157 -28.37 -58.92 36.80
N SER A 158 -28.90 -58.07 37.68
CA SER A 158 -29.03 -58.27 39.14
C SER A 158 -30.49 -58.29 39.55
#